data_AF-A0AAN9BDP7-F1
#
_entry.id   AF-A0AAN9BDP7-F1
#
_cell.length_a   1.000
_cell.length_b   1.000
_cell.length_c   1.000
_cell.angle_alpha   90.00
_cell.angle_beta   90.00
_cell.angle_gamma   90.00
#
_symmetry.space_group_name_H-M   'P 1'
#
loop_
_entity.id
_entity.type
_entity.pdbx_description
1 polymer ?
#
loop_
_entity_poly.entity_id
_entity_poly.type
_entity_poly.pdbx_seq_one_letter_code
_entity_poly.pdbx_strand_id
1 'polypeptide(L)'
;MKESEYVGLLLRITEECTTATEQIHHTLQRRQKQLAEKVLRSRQRDNLKKLLTCVPCLLLLKAWLAASLGWNIQLLHNFASLEPNKCKMLQKHLKQTLQHCENVRTFTASDKNKWTESAQLLLGLIPKCQNFFLRWSQASS
;
A
#
# COMPACT_ATOMS: atom_id res chain seq x y z
N MET A 1 -0.06 -18.77 -12.35
CA MET A 1 0.92 -18.31 -11.35
C MET A 1 1.33 -19.52 -10.53
N LYS A 2 2.62 -19.72 -10.27
CA LYS A 2 3.07 -20.78 -9.35
C LYS A 2 2.93 -20.31 -7.90
N GLU A 3 2.81 -21.22 -6.94
CA GLU A 3 2.68 -20.87 -5.52
C GLU A 3 3.88 -20.05 -5.00
N SER A 4 5.10 -20.37 -5.44
CA SER A 4 6.30 -19.58 -5.11
C SER A 4 6.25 -18.15 -5.67
N GLU A 5 5.69 -17.96 -6.87
CA GLU A 5 5.47 -16.62 -7.45
C GLU A 5 4.41 -15.86 -6.65
N TYR A 6 3.37 -16.55 -6.18
CA TYR A 6 2.33 -15.97 -5.34
C TYR A 6 2.89 -15.46 -4.01
N VAL A 7 3.62 -16.31 -3.27
CA VAL A 7 4.27 -15.94 -2.01
C VAL A 7 5.28 -14.82 -2.23
N GLY A 8 6.08 -14.88 -3.30
CA GLY A 8 7.04 -13.83 -3.64
C GLY A 8 6.38 -12.46 -3.89
N LEU A 9 5.22 -12.43 -4.53
CA LEU A 9 4.46 -11.18 -4.69
C LEU A 9 3.96 -10.62 -3.35
N LEU A 10 3.44 -11.47 -2.45
CA LEU A 10 2.98 -11.04 -1.13
C LEU A 10 4.10 -10.46 -0.27
N LEU A 11 5.28 -11.10 -0.28
CA LEU A 11 6.47 -10.62 0.42
C LEU A 11 6.89 -9.24 -0.10
N ARG A 12 7.02 -9.07 -1.42
CA ARG A 12 7.37 -7.77 -2.02
C ARG A 12 6.36 -6.68 -1.71
N ILE A 13 5.06 -6.97 -1.78
CA ILE A 13 4.01 -6.02 -1.41
C ILE A 13 4.20 -5.57 0.05
N THR A 14 4.51 -6.51 0.94
CA THR A 14 4.72 -6.23 2.37
C THR A 14 5.96 -5.38 2.62
N GLU A 15 7.06 -5.67 1.93
CA GLU A 15 8.31 -4.90 2.00
C GLU A 15 8.12 -3.45 1.53
N GLU A 16 7.44 -3.25 0.40
CA GLU A 16 7.18 -1.91 -0.16
C GLU A 16 6.31 -1.08 0.80
N CYS A 17 5.28 -1.67 1.39
CA CYS A 17 4.42 -1.00 2.37
C CYS A 17 5.13 -0.70 3.70
N THR A 18 5.97 -1.62 4.18
CA THR A 18 6.80 -1.42 5.38
C THR A 18 7.78 -0.27 5.15
N THR A 19 8.46 -0.25 4.01
CA THR A 19 9.41 0.81 3.66
C THR A 19 8.72 2.17 3.57
N ALA A 20 7.58 2.26 2.87
CA ALA A 20 6.82 3.51 2.79
C ALA A 20 6.45 4.02 4.20
N THR A 21 6.00 3.11 5.06
CA THR A 21 5.64 3.40 6.45
C THR A 21 6.81 3.99 7.24
N GLU A 22 7.99 3.39 7.14
CA GLU A 22 9.20 3.86 7.81
C GLU A 22 9.60 5.24 7.32
N GLN A 23 9.53 5.49 6.00
CA GLN A 23 9.82 6.80 5.42
C GLN A 23 8.90 7.90 5.96
N ILE A 24 7.61 7.59 6.11
CA ILE A 24 6.62 8.49 6.71
C ILE A 24 6.95 8.74 8.18
N HIS A 25 7.21 7.68 8.94
CA HIS A 25 7.54 7.78 10.37
C HIS A 25 8.80 8.64 10.60
N HIS A 26 9.88 8.36 9.88
CA HIS A 26 11.11 9.14 9.95
C HIS A 26 10.90 10.59 9.52
N THR A 27 10.07 10.84 8.51
CA THR A 27 9.76 12.20 8.09
C THR A 27 8.98 12.96 9.16
N LEU A 28 7.99 12.32 9.80
CA LEU A 28 7.24 12.90 10.91
C LEU A 28 8.17 13.24 12.09
N GLN A 29 9.02 12.31 12.51
CA GLN A 29 9.99 12.52 13.60
C GLN A 29 10.94 13.69 13.28
N ARG A 30 11.49 13.72 12.06
CA ARG A 30 12.38 14.80 11.62
C ARG A 30 11.67 16.16 11.65
N ARG A 31 10.41 16.22 11.18
CA ARG A 31 9.62 17.46 11.18
C ARG A 31 9.23 17.89 12.59
N GLN A 32 8.92 16.95 13.48
CA GLN A 32 8.67 17.22 14.89
C GLN A 32 9.89 17.85 15.57
N LYS A 33 11.09 17.27 15.37
CA LYS A 33 12.33 17.83 15.90
C LYS A 33 12.59 19.25 15.39
N GLN A 34 12.48 19.47 14.07
CA GLN A 34 12.65 20.78 13.45
C GLN A 34 11.63 21.83 13.93
N LEU A 35 10.40 21.40 14.24
CA LEU A 35 9.37 22.25 14.79
C LEU A 35 9.71 22.66 16.23
N ALA A 36 10.14 21.70 17.07
CA ALA A 36 10.56 21.94 18.45
C ALA A 36 11.77 22.90 18.53
N GLU A 37 12.74 22.74 17.63
CA GLU A 37 13.93 23.60 17.52
C GLU A 37 13.63 24.97 16.85
N LYS A 38 12.38 25.22 16.42
CA LYS A 38 11.98 26.44 15.69
C LYS A 38 12.75 26.71 14.39
N VAL A 39 13.36 25.69 13.79
CA VAL A 39 14.14 25.78 12.54
C VAL A 39 13.34 25.37 11.30
N LEU A 40 12.05 25.08 11.45
CA LEU A 40 11.20 24.62 10.36
C LEU A 40 10.79 25.78 9.43
N ARG A 41 11.31 25.78 8.20
CA ARG A 41 11.05 26.82 7.18
C ARG A 41 9.60 26.80 6.70
N SER A 42 9.09 27.92 6.17
CA SER A 42 7.69 28.04 5.74
C SER A 42 7.24 26.93 4.78
N ARG A 43 8.03 26.68 3.72
CA ARG A 43 7.76 25.59 2.76
C ARG A 43 7.70 24.21 3.42
N GLN A 44 8.50 23.98 4.47
CA GLN A 44 8.49 22.72 5.21
C GLN A 44 7.27 22.60 6.12
N ARG A 45 6.74 23.71 6.65
CA ARG A 45 5.47 23.75 7.39
C ARG A 45 4.29 23.39 6.49
N ASP A 46 4.23 23.94 5.28
CA ASP A 46 3.17 23.60 4.32
C ASP A 46 3.24 22.15 3.88
N ASN A 47 4.46 21.62 3.69
CA ASN A 47 4.65 20.20 3.42
C ASN A 47 4.24 19.31 4.61
N LEU A 48 4.54 19.73 5.85
CA LEU A 48 4.10 19.03 7.06
C LEU A 48 2.57 18.98 7.16
N LYS A 49 1.86 20.07 6.85
CA LYS A 49 0.38 20.07 6.80
C LYS A 49 -0.13 19.00 5.83
N LYS A 50 0.42 18.96 4.61
CA LYS A 50 0.06 17.95 3.59
C LYS A 50 0.37 16.52 4.05
N LEU A 51 1.50 16.31 4.70
CA LEU A 51 1.87 15.03 5.30
C LEU A 51 0.82 14.59 6.33
N LEU A 52 0.46 15.46 7.28
CA LEU A 52 -0.51 15.16 8.32
C LEU A 52 -1.89 14.81 7.72
N THR A 53 -2.32 15.46 6.64
CA THR A 53 -3.56 15.09 5.93
C THR A 53 -3.47 13.72 5.24
N CYS A 54 -2.26 13.29 4.84
CA CYS A 54 -2.04 11.99 4.21
C CYS A 54 -1.95 10.83 5.23
N VAL A 55 -1.57 11.09 6.48
CA VAL A 55 -1.37 10.04 7.51
C VAL A 55 -2.59 9.12 7.68
N PRO A 56 -3.84 9.60 7.79
CA PRO A 56 -5.00 8.71 7.88
C PRO A 56 -5.14 7.75 6.70
N CYS A 57 -4.85 8.20 5.47
CA CYS A 57 -4.90 7.36 4.27
C CYS A 57 -3.86 6.22 4.33
N LEU A 58 -2.71 6.49 4.94
CA LEU A 58 -1.65 5.50 5.12
C LEU A 58 -1.99 4.48 6.21
N LEU A 59 -2.68 4.90 7.27
CA LEU A 59 -3.23 3.97 8.27
C LEU A 59 -4.27 3.03 7.64
N LEU A 60 -5.17 3.59 6.81
CA LEU A 60 -6.13 2.79 6.05
C LEU A 60 -5.43 1.79 5.12
N LEU A 61 -4.36 2.19 4.45
CA LEU A 61 -3.57 1.29 3.61
C LEU A 61 -2.99 0.12 4.42
N LYS A 62 -2.40 0.39 5.60
CA LYS A 62 -1.85 -0.68 6.44
C LYS A 62 -2.92 -1.65 6.90
N ALA A 63 -4.06 -1.13 7.34
CA ALA A 63 -5.19 -1.95 7.77
C ALA A 63 -5.69 -2.83 6.60
N TRP A 64 -5.83 -2.24 5.42
CA TRP A 64 -6.17 -2.96 4.20
C TRP A 64 -5.14 -4.02 3.84
N LEU A 65 -3.84 -3.69 3.91
CA LEU A 65 -2.77 -4.63 3.61
C LEU A 65 -2.79 -5.81 4.58
N ALA A 66 -2.94 -5.56 5.88
CA ALA A 66 -3.02 -6.62 6.89
C ALA A 66 -4.22 -7.55 6.63
N ALA A 67 -5.40 -6.98 6.33
CA ALA A 67 -6.58 -7.77 5.97
C ALA A 67 -6.38 -8.56 4.66
N SER A 68 -5.77 -7.94 3.64
CA SER A 68 -5.46 -8.57 2.36
C SER A 68 -4.47 -9.72 2.54
N LEU A 69 -3.39 -9.52 3.31
CA LEU A 69 -2.43 -10.58 3.62
C LEU A 69 -3.10 -11.71 4.39
N GLY A 70 -3.92 -11.42 5.40
CA GLY A 70 -4.68 -12.43 6.12
C GLY A 70 -5.57 -13.27 5.20
N TRP A 71 -6.31 -12.63 4.30
CA TRP A 71 -7.12 -13.31 3.30
C TRP A 71 -6.28 -14.17 2.34
N ASN A 72 -5.15 -13.65 1.87
CA ASN A 72 -4.25 -14.37 0.97
C ASN A 72 -3.59 -15.59 1.65
N ILE A 73 -3.25 -15.49 2.94
CA ILE A 73 -2.74 -16.63 3.72
C ILE A 73 -3.80 -17.73 3.81
N GLN A 74 -5.06 -17.37 4.07
CA GLN A 74 -6.16 -18.35 4.06
C GLN A 74 -6.34 -18.98 2.67
N LEU A 75 -6.21 -18.18 1.61
CA LEU A 75 -6.30 -18.67 0.24
C LEU A 75 -5.15 -19.61 -0.14
N LEU A 76 -3.96 -19.42 0.44
CA LEU A 76 -2.77 -20.24 0.18
C LEU A 76 -3.02 -21.72 0.48
N HIS A 77 -3.77 -22.03 1.55
CA HIS A 77 -4.13 -23.41 1.90
C HIS A 77 -4.88 -24.14 0.78
N ASN A 78 -5.65 -23.41 -0.01
CA ASN A 78 -6.43 -23.96 -1.12
C ASN A 78 -5.86 -23.59 -2.49
N PHE A 79 -4.65 -23.03 -2.55
CA PHE A 79 -4.09 -22.47 -3.80
C PHE A 79 -3.99 -23.51 -4.92
N ALA A 80 -3.61 -24.75 -4.59
CA ALA A 80 -3.52 -25.85 -5.56
C ALA A 80 -4.88 -26.20 -6.20
N SER A 81 -5.99 -25.91 -5.53
CA SER A 81 -7.35 -26.17 -6.01
C SER A 81 -7.96 -24.98 -6.79
N LEU A 82 -7.23 -23.87 -6.92
CA LEU A 82 -7.74 -22.70 -7.63
C LEU A 82 -7.89 -22.96 -9.12
N GLU A 83 -9.07 -22.66 -9.64
CA GLU A 83 -9.33 -22.68 -11.07
C GLU A 83 -8.37 -21.74 -11.84
N PRO A 84 -7.99 -22.09 -13.08
CA PRO A 84 -7.07 -21.29 -13.87
C PRO A 84 -7.50 -19.82 -14.03
N ASN A 85 -8.81 -19.56 -14.14
CA ASN A 85 -9.35 -18.20 -14.25
C ASN A 85 -9.15 -17.39 -12.97
N LYS A 86 -9.48 -17.97 -11.80
CA LYS A 86 -9.21 -17.35 -10.50
C LYS A 86 -7.71 -17.12 -10.28
N CYS A 87 -6.87 -18.07 -10.65
CA CYS A 87 -5.42 -17.92 -10.58
C CYS A 87 -4.91 -16.72 -11.40
N LYS A 88 -5.40 -16.55 -12.64
CA LYS A 88 -5.07 -15.38 -13.48
C LYS A 88 -5.58 -14.06 -12.90
N MET A 89 -6.81 -14.05 -12.38
CA MET A 89 -7.40 -12.87 -11.74
C MET A 89 -6.59 -12.45 -10.51
N LEU A 90 -6.22 -13.41 -9.65
CA LEU A 90 -5.39 -13.18 -8.48
C LEU A 90 -4.02 -12.61 -8.87
N GLN A 91 -3.34 -13.24 -9.83
CA GLN A 91 -2.02 -12.78 -10.29
C GLN A 91 -2.08 -11.34 -10.81
N LYS A 92 -3.10 -10.99 -11.61
CA LYS A 92 -3.30 -9.63 -12.10
C LYS A 92 -3.51 -8.65 -10.96
N HIS A 93 -4.36 -9.00 -10.00
CA HIS A 93 -4.63 -8.16 -8.83
C HIS A 93 -3.37 -7.91 -8.01
N LEU A 94 -2.60 -8.95 -7.68
CA LEU A 94 -1.37 -8.83 -6.90
C LEU A 94 -0.31 -7.97 -7.60
N LYS A 95 -0.12 -8.14 -8.91
CA LYS A 95 0.81 -7.30 -9.68
C LYS A 95 0.38 -5.84 -9.68
N GLN A 96 -0.92 -5.56 -9.82
CA GLN A 96 -1.45 -4.20 -9.73
C GLN A 96 -1.27 -3.61 -8.32
N THR A 97 -1.51 -4.40 -7.27
CA THR A 97 -1.28 -4.00 -5.88
C THR A 97 0.19 -3.68 -5.64
N LEU A 98 1.11 -4.56 -6.05
CA LEU A 98 2.55 -4.33 -5.94
C LEU A 98 2.96 -3.01 -6.59
N GLN A 99 2.50 -2.76 -7.83
CA GLN A 99 2.79 -1.51 -8.52
C GLN A 99 2.28 -0.27 -7.75
N HIS A 100 1.13 -0.37 -7.09
CA HIS A 100 0.64 0.73 -6.25
C HIS A 100 1.54 0.93 -5.02
N CYS A 101 1.96 -0.14 -4.36
CA CYS A 101 2.86 -0.05 -3.21
C CYS A 101 4.21 0.55 -3.60
N GLU A 102 4.80 0.16 -4.73
CA GLU A 102 6.04 0.74 -5.28
C GLU A 102 5.90 2.24 -5.56
N ASN A 103 4.74 2.67 -6.09
CA ASN A 103 4.46 4.09 -6.32
C ASN A 103 4.32 4.87 -5.01
N VAL A 104 3.65 4.29 -4.01
CA VAL A 104 3.51 4.89 -2.68
C VAL A 104 4.87 5.02 -2.01
N ARG A 105 5.72 3.98 -2.03
CA ARG A 105 7.11 4.07 -1.54
C ARG A 105 7.88 5.17 -2.26
N THR A 106 7.76 5.27 -3.57
CA THR A 106 8.45 6.31 -4.35
C THR A 106 7.98 7.72 -3.96
N PHE A 107 6.69 7.93 -3.72
CA PHE A 107 6.13 9.26 -3.42
C PHE A 107 6.37 9.68 -1.97
N THR A 108 6.46 8.72 -1.06
CA THR A 108 6.74 8.92 0.37
C THR A 108 8.23 9.04 0.69
N ALA A 109 9.10 8.80 -0.31
CA ALA A 109 10.53 9.03 -0.19
C ALA A 109 10.85 10.48 0.21
N SER A 110 11.89 10.61 1.04
CA SER A 110 12.21 11.85 1.74
C SER A 110 12.65 13.02 0.83
N ASP A 111 13.05 12.71 -0.40
CA ASP A 111 13.41 13.65 -1.47
C ASP A 111 12.18 14.07 -2.31
N LYS A 112 11.16 13.22 -2.42
CA LYS A 112 9.93 13.50 -3.20
C LYS A 112 8.89 14.27 -2.40
N ASN A 113 8.55 13.81 -1.20
CA ASN A 113 7.52 14.39 -0.32
C ASN A 113 6.15 14.65 -1.02
N LYS A 114 5.73 13.75 -1.92
CA LYS A 114 4.50 13.86 -2.73
C LYS A 114 3.28 13.34 -1.96
N TRP A 115 2.98 13.96 -0.83
CA TRP A 115 1.98 13.46 0.12
C TRP A 115 0.56 13.47 -0.45
N THR A 116 0.20 14.50 -1.22
CA THR A 116 -1.14 14.61 -1.82
C THR A 116 -1.35 13.54 -2.88
N GLU A 117 -0.37 13.34 -3.75
CA GLU A 117 -0.40 12.33 -4.81
C GLU A 117 -0.37 10.91 -4.21
N SER A 118 0.40 10.71 -3.14
CA SER A 118 0.37 9.45 -2.38
C SER A 118 -1.03 9.19 -1.83
N ALA A 119 -1.67 10.17 -1.18
CA ALA A 119 -3.04 10.01 -0.67
C ALA A 119 -4.05 9.67 -1.79
N GLN A 120 -3.95 10.34 -2.94
CA GLN A 120 -4.80 10.07 -4.10
C GLN A 120 -4.61 8.64 -4.66
N LEU A 121 -3.37 8.17 -4.75
CA LEU A 121 -3.08 6.79 -5.16
C LEU A 121 -3.71 5.76 -4.21
N LEU A 122 -3.64 6.03 -2.90
CA LEU A 122 -4.20 5.15 -1.88
C LEU A 122 -5.72 5.11 -1.92
N LEU A 123 -6.36 6.27 -2.03
CA LEU A 123 -7.81 6.36 -2.18
C LEU A 123 -8.29 5.68 -3.46
N GLY A 124 -7.53 5.80 -4.55
CA GLY A 124 -7.82 5.14 -5.82
C GLY A 124 -7.63 3.61 -5.82
N LEU A 125 -6.93 3.05 -4.82
CA LEU A 125 -6.77 1.60 -4.68
C LEU A 125 -8.05 0.95 -4.11
N ILE A 126 -8.74 1.62 -3.19
CA ILE A 126 -9.95 1.13 -2.53
C ILE A 126 -10.99 0.59 -3.53
N PRO A 127 -11.47 1.36 -4.53
CA PRO A 127 -12.48 0.86 -5.46
C PRO A 127 -11.97 -0.28 -6.34
N LYS A 128 -10.67 -0.32 -6.66
CA LYS A 128 -10.06 -1.42 -7.43
C LYS A 128 -10.08 -2.72 -6.64
N CYS A 129 -9.78 -2.65 -5.34
CA CYS A 129 -9.84 -3.79 -4.43
C CYS A 129 -11.28 -4.28 -4.24
N GLN A 130 -12.23 -3.37 -3.99
CA GLN A 130 -13.65 -3.70 -3.90
C GLN A 130 -14.15 -4.42 -5.16
N ASN A 131 -13.80 -3.90 -6.34
CA ASN A 131 -14.16 -4.51 -7.61
C ASN A 131 -13.53 -5.90 -7.79
N PHE A 132 -12.26 -6.07 -7.39
CA PHE A 132 -11.60 -7.38 -7.41
C PHE A 132 -12.35 -8.39 -6.53
N PHE A 133 -12.65 -8.06 -5.28
CA PHE A 133 -13.34 -8.98 -4.37
C PHE A 133 -14.77 -9.30 -4.82
N LEU A 134 -15.48 -8.33 -5.41
CA LEU A 134 -16.79 -8.57 -6.03
C LEU A 134 -16.69 -9.57 -7.19
N ARG A 135 -15.72 -9.39 -8.09
CA ARG A 135 -15.51 -10.33 -9.21
C ARG A 135 -15.04 -11.68 -8.71
N TRP A 136 -14.23 -11.70 -7.65
CA TRP A 136 -13.73 -12.93 -7.05
C TRP A 136 -14.85 -13.79 -6.48
N SER A 137 -15.82 -13.19 -5.78
CA SER A 137 -16.97 -13.92 -5.23
C SER A 137 -17.89 -14.43 -6.35
N GLN A 138 -18.13 -13.60 -7.38
CA GLN A 138 -18.94 -13.94 -8.55
C GLN A 138 -18.32 -14.99 -9.48
N ALA A 139 -17.00 -15.16 -9.45
CA ALA A 139 -16.30 -16.18 -10.24
C ALA A 139 -16.54 -17.61 -9.70
N SER A 140 -17.60 -17.82 -8.93
CA SER A 140 -18.00 -19.10 -8.35
C SER A 140 -19.41 -19.45 -8.83
N SER A 141 -19.50 -19.69 -10.14
CA SER A 141 -20.60 -20.35 -10.84
C SER A 141 -20.02 -21.20 -11.96
#